data_AF-A0A2Z5A3U9-F1
#
_entry.id   AF-A0A2Z5A3U9-F1
#
_cell.length_a   1.000
_cell.length_b   1.000
_cell.length_c   1.000
_cell.angle_alpha   90.00
_cell.angle_beta   90.00
_cell.angle_gamma   90.00
#
_symmetry.space_group_name_H-M   'P 1'
#
loop_
_entity.id
_entity.type
_entity.pdbx_description
1 polymer ?
#
loop_
_entity_poly.entity_id
_entity_poly.type
_entity_poly.pdbx_seq_one_letter_code
_entity_poly.pdbx_strand_id
1 'polypeptide(L)'
;MKKKLQVFVSSTYEDLKIDRQAAVSAILKAGHIPAGMELFTSGDQSQMDTIRRWINESDVYMLILGGRYGSVEPTTGVSYTELEYDYALEQEKPLFSVVINEKALEERFKTHGSSVLEKDNQKQLKLFREKVLSNISSFFTDEKDIRLCVYESLSDFSANRELKGWVSSDEIVDSQSLVDEISRLTDENNSLRQELSNAEAKISKPAKTSTSSALEETLEILKAIEVKIPENLTEDGQERKTTLLEIFKSQKESFITGVTNKANGGAAMSFLYYNVAPKLQIHGLMVNEKVAGVMWRRLSITQKGVELLAYLDKKSLQKDDN
;
A
#
# COMPACT_ATOMS: atom_id res chain seq x y z
N MET A 1 -20.69 7.05 -19.93
CA MET A 1 -20.99 5.68 -20.38
C MET A 1 -22.32 5.25 -19.79
N LYS A 2 -23.24 4.73 -20.59
CA LYS A 2 -24.51 4.17 -20.16
C LYS A 2 -24.26 2.76 -19.62
N LYS A 3 -24.09 2.65 -18.31
CA LYS A 3 -23.86 1.38 -17.62
C LYS A 3 -25.14 0.54 -17.58
N LYS A 4 -25.01 -0.75 -17.85
CA LYS A 4 -26.06 -1.76 -17.64
C LYS A 4 -25.64 -2.64 -16.46
N LEU A 5 -26.42 -2.65 -15.40
CA LEU A 5 -26.19 -3.54 -14.27
C LEU A 5 -26.58 -4.97 -14.61
N GLN A 6 -25.75 -5.94 -14.20
CA GLN A 6 -26.15 -7.33 -14.12
C GLN A 6 -26.78 -7.63 -12.76
N VAL A 7 -27.97 -8.24 -12.76
CA VAL A 7 -28.78 -8.47 -11.56
C VAL A 7 -28.98 -9.96 -11.38
N PHE A 8 -28.40 -10.53 -10.32
CA PHE A 8 -28.62 -11.92 -9.96
C PHE A 8 -29.98 -12.08 -9.27
N VAL A 9 -30.88 -12.88 -9.84
CA VAL A 9 -32.21 -13.16 -9.28
C VAL A 9 -32.18 -14.48 -8.52
N SER A 10 -32.27 -14.41 -7.21
CA SER A 10 -32.39 -15.54 -6.30
C SER A 10 -33.86 -15.73 -5.88
N SER A 11 -34.34 -16.97 -5.96
CA SER A 11 -35.67 -17.36 -5.50
C SER A 11 -35.77 -18.88 -5.45
N THR A 12 -36.80 -19.41 -4.78
CA THR A 12 -37.29 -20.75 -5.10
C THR A 12 -37.87 -20.77 -6.51
N TYR A 13 -37.91 -21.94 -7.16
CA TYR A 13 -38.34 -22.04 -8.55
C TYR A 13 -39.82 -22.37 -8.68
N GLU A 14 -40.26 -23.54 -8.21
CA GLU A 14 -41.59 -24.11 -8.52
C GLU A 14 -42.77 -23.22 -8.13
N ASP A 15 -42.73 -22.55 -6.97
CA ASP A 15 -43.81 -21.70 -6.46
C ASP A 15 -43.77 -20.25 -6.96
N LEU A 16 -42.65 -19.82 -7.54
CA LEU A 16 -42.39 -18.43 -7.92
C LEU A 16 -42.05 -18.27 -9.41
N LYS A 17 -42.33 -19.26 -10.27
CA LYS A 17 -42.02 -19.20 -11.71
C LYS A 17 -42.50 -17.90 -12.37
N ILE A 18 -43.75 -17.52 -12.08
CA ILE A 18 -44.39 -16.33 -12.65
C ILE A 18 -43.76 -15.04 -12.09
N ASP A 19 -43.53 -15.01 -10.78
CA ASP A 19 -42.89 -13.88 -10.07
C ASP A 19 -41.46 -13.63 -10.57
N ARG A 20 -40.69 -14.70 -10.73
CA ARG A 20 -39.33 -14.69 -11.26
C ARG A 20 -39.31 -14.20 -12.71
N GLN A 21 -40.24 -14.66 -13.55
CA GLN A 21 -40.37 -14.18 -14.93
C GLN A 21 -40.74 -12.69 -14.98
N ALA A 22 -41.58 -12.21 -14.06
CA ALA A 22 -41.92 -10.80 -13.94
C ALA A 22 -40.70 -9.95 -13.58
N ALA A 23 -39.86 -10.42 -12.65
CA ALA A 23 -38.59 -9.77 -12.30
C ALA A 23 -37.63 -9.73 -13.49
N VAL A 24 -37.39 -10.86 -14.16
CA VAL A 24 -36.54 -10.96 -15.36
C VAL A 24 -37.02 -9.98 -16.45
N SER A 25 -38.33 -9.95 -16.72
CA SER A 25 -38.89 -9.02 -17.71
C SER A 25 -38.71 -7.55 -17.30
N ALA A 26 -38.87 -7.21 -16.02
CA ALA A 26 -38.67 -5.85 -15.55
C ALA A 26 -37.20 -5.41 -15.65
N ILE A 27 -36.26 -6.28 -15.27
CA ILE A 27 -34.81 -6.03 -15.38
C ILE A 27 -34.44 -5.72 -16.85
N LEU A 28 -34.91 -6.54 -17.79
CA LEU A 28 -34.66 -6.32 -19.22
C LEU A 28 -35.29 -5.01 -19.72
N LYS A 29 -36.53 -4.71 -19.33
CA LYS A 29 -37.22 -3.47 -19.71
C LYS A 29 -36.58 -2.22 -19.11
N ALA A 30 -35.94 -2.35 -17.95
CA ALA A 30 -35.12 -1.29 -17.34
C ALA A 30 -33.77 -1.09 -18.07
N GLY A 31 -33.43 -1.96 -19.04
CA GLY A 31 -32.17 -1.89 -19.80
C GLY A 31 -30.99 -2.59 -19.12
N HIS A 32 -31.27 -3.43 -18.12
CA HIS A 32 -30.30 -4.19 -17.34
C HIS A 32 -30.27 -5.67 -17.74
N ILE A 33 -29.31 -6.43 -17.20
CA ILE A 33 -29.04 -7.82 -17.59
C ILE A 33 -29.47 -8.75 -16.45
N PRO A 34 -30.51 -9.57 -16.60
CA PRO A 34 -30.85 -10.56 -15.58
C PRO A 34 -29.87 -11.74 -15.63
N ALA A 35 -29.45 -12.21 -14.47
CA ALA A 35 -28.66 -13.42 -14.27
C ALA A 35 -29.34 -14.33 -13.24
N GLY A 36 -29.19 -15.64 -13.37
CA GLY A 36 -29.87 -16.59 -12.48
C GLY A 36 -29.75 -18.02 -12.96
N MET A 37 -30.53 -18.91 -12.32
CA MET A 37 -30.55 -20.35 -12.59
C MET A 37 -30.89 -20.71 -14.04
N GLU A 38 -31.52 -19.80 -14.78
CA GLU A 38 -31.85 -19.92 -16.21
C GLU A 38 -30.63 -20.07 -17.11
N LEU A 39 -29.46 -19.64 -16.63
CA LEU A 39 -28.20 -19.64 -17.37
C LEU A 39 -27.24 -20.73 -16.91
N PHE A 40 -27.65 -21.58 -15.95
CA PHE A 40 -26.77 -22.63 -15.42
C PHE A 40 -26.66 -23.78 -16.42
N THR A 41 -25.52 -23.85 -17.12
CA THR A 41 -25.18 -25.01 -17.97
C THR A 41 -24.94 -26.24 -17.10
N SER A 42 -25.44 -27.39 -17.51
CA SER A 42 -25.14 -28.68 -16.88
C SER A 42 -23.65 -28.98 -17.06
N GLY A 43 -22.87 -29.03 -15.98
CA GLY A 43 -21.44 -29.35 -16.02
C GLY A 43 -20.97 -29.99 -14.72
N ASP A 44 -19.76 -30.54 -14.72
CA ASP A 44 -19.16 -31.31 -13.62
C ASP A 44 -18.76 -30.47 -12.38
N GLN A 45 -19.11 -29.16 -12.35
CA GLN A 45 -18.81 -28.26 -11.22
C GLN A 45 -19.87 -28.37 -10.12
N SER A 46 -19.47 -28.14 -8.87
CA SER A 46 -20.45 -28.07 -7.78
C SER A 46 -21.46 -26.95 -8.06
N GLN A 47 -22.74 -27.20 -7.78
CA GLN A 47 -23.81 -26.23 -8.01
C GLN A 47 -23.54 -24.91 -7.28
N MET A 48 -23.01 -24.97 -6.07
CA MET A 48 -22.66 -23.78 -5.27
C MET A 48 -21.51 -22.98 -5.86
N ASP A 49 -20.49 -23.61 -6.46
CA ASP A 49 -19.39 -22.86 -7.08
C ASP A 49 -19.87 -22.09 -8.32
N THR A 50 -20.79 -22.70 -9.08
CA THR A 50 -21.45 -22.04 -10.21
C THR A 50 -22.27 -20.85 -9.75
N ILE A 51 -23.09 -21.03 -8.72
CA ILE A 51 -23.89 -19.96 -8.11
C ILE A 51 -23.00 -18.80 -7.62
N ARG A 52 -21.93 -19.10 -6.87
CA ARG A 52 -20.99 -18.09 -6.36
C ARG A 52 -20.36 -17.28 -7.49
N ARG A 53 -19.96 -17.94 -8.59
CA ARG A 53 -19.42 -17.25 -9.77
C ARG A 53 -20.43 -16.26 -10.35
N TRP A 54 -21.67 -16.69 -10.57
CA TRP A 54 -22.73 -15.83 -11.10
C TRP A 54 -23.09 -14.67 -10.17
N ILE A 55 -23.12 -14.92 -8.87
CA ILE A 55 -23.28 -13.86 -7.88
C ILE A 55 -22.13 -12.87 -8.04
N ASN A 56 -20.87 -13.33 -8.04
CA ASN A 56 -19.67 -12.49 -8.16
C ASN A 56 -19.66 -11.61 -9.42
N GLU A 57 -20.03 -12.16 -10.57
CA GLU A 57 -20.12 -11.44 -11.85
C GLU A 57 -21.28 -10.42 -11.92
N SER A 58 -22.26 -10.53 -11.03
CA SER A 58 -23.41 -9.63 -10.98
C SER A 58 -23.12 -8.37 -10.16
N ASP A 59 -23.63 -7.22 -10.62
CA ASP A 59 -23.48 -5.94 -9.92
C ASP A 59 -24.45 -5.79 -8.74
N VAL A 60 -25.64 -6.40 -8.85
CA VAL A 60 -26.72 -6.33 -7.87
C VAL A 60 -27.27 -7.72 -7.60
N TYR A 61 -27.65 -7.99 -6.35
CA TYR A 61 -28.33 -9.20 -5.93
C TYR A 61 -29.81 -8.90 -5.59
N MET A 62 -30.72 -9.67 -6.17
CA MET A 62 -32.16 -9.58 -5.90
C MET A 62 -32.65 -10.88 -5.29
N LEU A 63 -33.31 -10.82 -4.13
CA LEU A 63 -34.01 -11.96 -3.55
C LEU A 63 -35.53 -11.82 -3.75
N ILE A 64 -36.19 -12.86 -4.22
CA ILE A 64 -37.65 -13.02 -4.15
C ILE A 64 -37.95 -14.13 -3.16
N LEU A 65 -38.50 -13.77 -2.00
CA LEU A 65 -38.79 -14.71 -0.92
C LEU A 65 -40.29 -15.05 -0.87
N GLY A 66 -40.62 -16.28 -1.24
CA GLY A 66 -41.97 -16.84 -1.26
C GLY A 66 -42.34 -17.60 0.02
N GLY A 67 -43.21 -18.60 -0.16
CA GLY A 67 -43.71 -19.45 0.93
C GLY A 67 -42.91 -20.74 1.16
N ARG A 68 -41.87 -20.98 0.36
CA ARG A 68 -41.02 -22.19 0.39
C ARG A 68 -39.60 -21.87 0.82
N TYR A 69 -38.95 -22.82 1.49
CA TYR A 69 -37.54 -22.70 1.89
C TYR A 69 -36.58 -23.01 0.73
N GLY A 70 -37.02 -23.90 -0.18
CA GLY A 70 -36.22 -24.34 -1.32
C GLY A 70 -35.48 -25.64 -1.06
N SER A 71 -34.71 -26.07 -2.06
CA SER A 71 -33.87 -27.27 -1.94
C SER A 71 -32.74 -27.04 -0.94
N VAL A 72 -32.49 -28.03 -0.09
CA VAL A 72 -31.43 -27.99 0.92
C VAL A 72 -30.14 -28.56 0.33
N GLU A 73 -29.02 -27.86 0.54
CA GLU A 73 -27.71 -28.34 0.15
C GLU A 73 -27.28 -29.46 1.13
N PRO A 74 -26.88 -30.64 0.63
CA PRO A 74 -26.69 -31.83 1.47
C PRO A 74 -25.63 -31.71 2.57
N THR A 75 -24.60 -30.89 2.38
CA THR A 75 -23.44 -30.80 3.28
C THR A 75 -23.70 -29.87 4.46
N THR A 76 -24.32 -28.72 4.20
CA THR A 76 -24.56 -27.64 5.16
C THR A 76 -25.93 -27.76 5.83
N GLY A 77 -26.90 -28.41 5.19
CA GLY A 77 -28.26 -28.49 5.68
C GLY A 77 -29.05 -27.17 5.57
N VAL A 78 -28.52 -26.20 4.81
CA VAL A 78 -29.13 -24.88 4.55
C VAL A 78 -29.68 -24.85 3.12
N SER A 79 -30.76 -24.11 2.86
CA SER A 79 -31.29 -24.00 1.50
C SER A 79 -30.34 -23.25 0.57
N TYR A 80 -30.33 -23.63 -0.72
CA TYR A 80 -29.54 -22.93 -1.74
C TYR A 80 -29.85 -21.42 -1.76
N THR A 81 -31.13 -21.04 -1.65
CA THR A 81 -31.56 -19.63 -1.61
C THR A 81 -31.02 -18.88 -0.38
N GLU A 82 -30.96 -19.53 0.78
CA GLU A 82 -30.37 -18.93 1.98
C GLU A 82 -28.84 -18.82 1.87
N LEU A 83 -28.17 -19.84 1.34
CA LEU A 83 -26.73 -19.82 1.05
C LEU A 83 -26.36 -18.72 0.04
N GLU A 84 -27.18 -18.53 -0.99
CA GLU A 84 -27.04 -17.45 -1.97
C GLU A 84 -27.11 -16.07 -1.30
N TYR A 85 -28.09 -15.89 -0.41
CA TYR A 85 -28.30 -14.64 0.31
C TYR A 85 -27.15 -14.33 1.26
N ASP A 86 -26.71 -15.34 2.03
CA ASP A 86 -25.59 -15.20 2.95
C ASP A 86 -24.29 -14.89 2.21
N TYR A 87 -24.06 -15.56 1.09
CA TYR A 87 -22.90 -15.26 0.24
C TYR A 87 -22.94 -13.84 -0.33
N ALA A 88 -24.11 -13.37 -0.76
CA ALA A 88 -24.26 -11.99 -1.25
C ALA A 88 -23.96 -10.95 -0.15
N LEU A 89 -24.38 -11.21 1.09
CA LEU A 89 -24.05 -10.38 2.25
C LEU A 89 -22.55 -10.41 2.56
N GLU A 90 -21.93 -11.60 2.58
CA GLU A 90 -20.49 -11.77 2.82
C GLU A 90 -19.63 -11.04 1.77
N GLN A 91 -20.09 -10.99 0.51
CA GLN A 91 -19.41 -10.25 -0.56
C GLN A 91 -19.78 -8.76 -0.60
N GLU A 92 -20.52 -8.26 0.40
CA GLU A 92 -21.01 -6.88 0.50
C GLU A 92 -21.73 -6.41 -0.78
N LYS A 93 -22.44 -7.32 -1.45
CA LYS A 93 -23.10 -6.98 -2.72
C LYS A 93 -24.26 -6.03 -2.48
N PRO A 94 -24.41 -4.99 -3.31
CA PRO A 94 -25.64 -4.22 -3.37
C PRO A 94 -26.83 -5.16 -3.57
N LEU A 95 -27.76 -5.17 -2.64
CA LEU A 95 -28.88 -6.09 -2.67
C LEU A 95 -30.19 -5.44 -2.29
N PHE A 96 -31.28 -6.04 -2.78
CA PHE A 96 -32.64 -5.73 -2.36
C PHE A 96 -33.47 -7.01 -2.34
N SER A 97 -34.39 -7.09 -1.38
CA SER A 97 -35.24 -8.27 -1.20
C SER A 97 -36.70 -7.90 -1.38
N VAL A 98 -37.46 -8.78 -2.03
CA VAL A 98 -38.91 -8.63 -2.21
C VAL A 98 -39.58 -9.87 -1.59
N VAL A 99 -40.38 -9.65 -0.55
CA VAL A 99 -40.89 -10.70 0.33
C VAL A 99 -42.40 -10.81 0.19
N ILE A 100 -42.92 -12.04 0.06
CA ILE A 100 -44.37 -12.23 -0.11
C ILE A 100 -45.13 -11.76 1.14
N ASN A 101 -46.22 -11.03 0.93
CA ASN A 101 -47.14 -10.65 2.00
C ASN A 101 -47.90 -11.89 2.52
N GLU A 102 -48.13 -11.96 3.83
CA GLU A 102 -48.85 -13.09 4.46
C GLU A 102 -50.25 -13.28 3.85
N LYS A 103 -50.99 -12.19 3.61
CA LYS A 103 -52.33 -12.27 3.00
C LYS A 103 -52.28 -12.85 1.58
N ALA A 104 -51.30 -12.42 0.79
CA ALA A 104 -51.12 -12.94 -0.57
C ALA A 104 -50.69 -14.41 -0.57
N LEU A 105 -49.87 -14.82 0.40
CA LEU A 105 -49.49 -16.21 0.57
C LEU A 105 -50.69 -17.10 0.94
N GLU A 106 -51.57 -16.63 1.83
CA GLU A 106 -52.82 -17.33 2.16
C GLU A 106 -53.75 -17.46 0.95
N GLU A 107 -53.87 -16.42 0.12
CA GLU A 107 -54.67 -16.47 -1.11
C GLU A 107 -54.08 -17.45 -2.14
N ARG A 108 -52.76 -17.49 -2.29
CA ARG A 108 -52.09 -18.48 -3.15
C ARG A 108 -52.29 -19.90 -2.65
N PHE A 109 -52.26 -20.10 -1.33
CA PHE A 109 -52.55 -21.40 -0.71
C PHE A 109 -53.99 -21.87 -1.02
N LYS A 110 -54.98 -20.97 -1.01
CA LYS A 110 -56.36 -21.31 -1.39
C LYS A 110 -56.48 -21.77 -2.84
N THR A 111 -55.71 -21.16 -3.74
CA THR A 111 -55.80 -21.43 -5.18
C THR A 111 -54.93 -22.61 -5.64
N HIS A 112 -53.71 -22.73 -5.12
CA HIS A 112 -52.70 -23.71 -5.57
C HIS A 112 -52.43 -24.82 -4.53
N GLY A 113 -53.13 -24.77 -3.40
CA GLY A 113 -53.01 -25.74 -2.31
C GLY A 113 -51.68 -25.68 -1.58
N SER A 114 -51.34 -26.77 -0.89
CA SER A 114 -50.12 -26.88 -0.08
C SER A 114 -48.79 -26.88 -0.86
N SER A 115 -48.82 -26.74 -2.19
CA SER A 115 -47.65 -26.73 -3.05
C SER A 115 -46.81 -25.45 -2.92
N VAL A 116 -47.42 -24.35 -2.47
CA VAL A 116 -46.79 -23.03 -2.28
C VAL A 116 -46.27 -22.79 -0.87
N LEU A 117 -46.46 -23.76 0.04
CA LEU A 117 -46.03 -23.67 1.43
C LEU A 117 -44.93 -24.68 1.73
N GLU A 118 -43.99 -24.25 2.55
CA GLU A 118 -42.97 -25.13 3.12
C GLU A 118 -43.59 -26.13 4.12
N LYS A 119 -43.18 -27.39 4.00
CA LYS A 119 -43.66 -28.48 4.87
C LYS A 119 -42.57 -28.98 5.79
N ASP A 120 -41.37 -29.18 5.26
CA ASP A 120 -40.31 -29.91 5.94
C ASP A 120 -39.44 -28.97 6.77
N ASN A 121 -39.18 -27.76 6.26
CA ASN A 121 -38.22 -26.81 6.83
C ASN A 121 -38.86 -25.50 7.32
N GLN A 122 -40.04 -25.57 7.94
CA GLN A 122 -40.82 -24.39 8.36
C GLN A 122 -40.06 -23.49 9.33
N LYS A 123 -39.32 -24.08 10.28
CA LYS A 123 -38.55 -23.33 11.27
C LYS A 123 -37.41 -22.55 10.60
N GLN A 124 -36.70 -23.19 9.67
CA GLN A 124 -35.60 -22.61 8.91
C GLN A 124 -36.12 -21.48 8.02
N LEU A 125 -37.22 -21.69 7.30
CA LEU A 125 -37.86 -20.62 6.52
C LEU A 125 -38.24 -19.41 7.37
N LYS A 126 -38.79 -19.64 8.58
CA LYS A 126 -39.14 -18.55 9.49
C LYS A 126 -37.91 -17.74 9.90
N LEU A 127 -36.83 -18.41 10.30
CA LEU A 127 -35.57 -17.76 10.65
C LEU A 127 -34.96 -17.02 9.46
N PHE A 128 -35.00 -17.62 8.27
CA PHE A 128 -34.52 -16.99 7.05
C PHE A 128 -35.33 -15.73 6.70
N ARG A 129 -36.66 -15.80 6.82
CA ARG A 129 -37.54 -14.64 6.62
C ARG A 129 -37.25 -13.53 7.62
N GLU A 130 -37.06 -13.85 8.90
CA GLU A 130 -36.66 -12.87 9.93
C GLU A 130 -35.30 -12.23 9.60
N LYS A 131 -34.32 -13.03 9.15
CA LYS A 131 -33.02 -12.55 8.70
C LYS A 131 -33.14 -11.59 7.51
N VAL A 132 -33.91 -11.93 6.49
CA VAL A 132 -34.13 -11.08 5.30
C VAL A 132 -34.81 -9.77 5.69
N LEU A 133 -35.85 -9.83 6.52
CA LEU A 133 -36.61 -8.65 6.99
C LEU A 133 -35.81 -7.76 7.94
N SER A 134 -34.69 -8.23 8.49
CA SER A 134 -33.77 -7.38 9.26
C SER A 134 -33.01 -6.38 8.37
N ASN A 135 -33.00 -6.60 7.05
CA ASN A 135 -32.43 -5.72 6.03
C ASN A 135 -33.55 -5.02 5.23
N ILE A 136 -33.17 -4.00 4.45
CA ILE A 136 -34.11 -3.27 3.57
C ILE A 136 -34.79 -4.26 2.62
N SER A 137 -36.10 -4.40 2.79
CA SER A 137 -36.95 -5.34 2.07
C SER A 137 -38.27 -4.68 1.68
N SER A 138 -38.73 -4.96 0.48
CA SER A 138 -40.06 -4.60 -0.01
C SER A 138 -41.00 -5.80 0.08
N PHE A 139 -42.30 -5.57 -0.02
CA PHE A 139 -43.31 -6.64 -0.02
C PHE A 139 -44.01 -6.74 -1.37
N PHE A 140 -44.43 -7.95 -1.74
CA PHE A 140 -45.25 -8.17 -2.93
C PHE A 140 -46.50 -8.99 -2.64
N THR A 141 -47.55 -8.69 -3.40
CA THR A 141 -48.81 -9.45 -3.44
C THR A 141 -48.99 -10.11 -4.81
N ASP A 142 -48.61 -9.42 -5.88
CA ASP A 142 -48.66 -9.90 -7.25
C ASP A 142 -47.39 -9.55 -8.04
N GLU A 143 -47.37 -9.93 -9.33
CA GLU A 143 -46.26 -9.65 -10.23
C GLU A 143 -46.00 -8.15 -10.47
N LYS A 144 -47.03 -7.29 -10.35
CA LYS A 144 -46.89 -5.85 -10.60
C LYS A 144 -46.03 -5.24 -9.52
N ASP A 145 -46.22 -5.66 -8.26
CA ASP A 145 -45.40 -5.23 -7.14
C ASP A 145 -43.93 -5.59 -7.35
N ILE A 146 -43.65 -6.80 -7.85
CA ILE A 146 -42.29 -7.23 -8.18
C ILE A 146 -41.68 -6.34 -9.26
N ARG A 147 -42.40 -6.11 -10.35
CA ARG A 147 -41.92 -5.23 -11.43
C ARG A 147 -41.64 -3.82 -10.92
N LEU A 148 -42.53 -3.27 -10.08
CA LEU A 148 -42.37 -1.95 -9.49
C LEU A 148 -41.12 -1.89 -8.59
N CYS A 149 -40.95 -2.85 -7.68
CA CYS A 149 -39.78 -2.94 -6.81
C CYS A 149 -38.47 -2.99 -7.61
N VAL A 150 -38.46 -3.73 -8.72
CA VAL A 150 -37.29 -3.80 -9.62
C VAL A 150 -36.99 -2.43 -10.23
N TYR A 151 -37.98 -1.72 -10.77
CA TYR A 151 -37.76 -0.40 -11.37
C TYR A 151 -37.28 0.63 -10.35
N GLU A 152 -37.88 0.66 -9.16
CA GLU A 152 -37.49 1.57 -8.08
C GLU A 152 -36.07 1.28 -7.60
N SER A 153 -35.77 0.01 -7.29
CA SER A 153 -34.47 -0.37 -6.76
C SER A 153 -33.35 -0.14 -7.76
N LEU A 154 -33.53 -0.53 -9.03
CA LEU A 154 -32.50 -0.34 -10.06
C LEU A 154 -32.30 1.14 -10.42
N SER A 155 -33.37 1.94 -10.39
CA SER A 155 -33.25 3.39 -10.53
C SER A 155 -32.45 4.00 -9.38
N ASP A 156 -32.71 3.58 -8.14
CA ASP A 156 -31.95 4.02 -6.96
C ASP A 156 -30.47 3.60 -7.05
N PHE A 157 -30.18 2.34 -7.37
CA PHE A 157 -28.81 1.87 -7.56
C PHE A 157 -28.08 2.62 -8.67
N SER A 158 -28.76 2.94 -9.77
CA SER A 158 -28.17 3.68 -10.88
C SER A 158 -27.89 5.15 -10.56
N ALA A 159 -28.65 5.76 -9.64
CA ALA A 159 -28.53 7.17 -9.29
C ALA A 159 -27.59 7.41 -8.10
N ASN A 160 -27.66 6.54 -7.09
CA ASN A 160 -27.06 6.77 -5.77
C ASN A 160 -25.84 5.90 -5.48
N ARG A 161 -25.48 4.95 -6.38
CA ARG A 161 -24.31 4.07 -6.17
C ARG A 161 -23.38 4.06 -7.37
N GLU A 162 -22.09 4.10 -7.09
CA GLU A 162 -21.05 3.91 -8.10
C GLU A 162 -20.79 2.42 -8.33
N LEU A 163 -21.65 1.80 -9.14
CA LEU A 163 -21.49 0.40 -9.54
C LEU A 163 -20.64 0.29 -10.82
N LYS A 164 -19.95 -0.85 -10.99
CA LYS A 164 -19.09 -1.11 -12.15
C LYS A 164 -19.93 -1.15 -13.42
N GLY A 165 -20.87 -2.11 -13.48
CA GLY A 165 -21.77 -2.28 -14.60
C GLY A 165 -21.08 -2.69 -15.90
N TRP A 166 -21.89 -3.12 -16.86
CA TRP A 166 -21.50 -3.41 -18.23
C TRP A 166 -21.60 -2.15 -19.08
N VAL A 167 -20.61 -1.91 -19.92
CA VAL A 167 -20.61 -0.83 -20.92
C VAL A 167 -20.42 -1.43 -22.30
N SER A 168 -21.03 -0.82 -23.31
CA SER A 168 -20.78 -1.22 -24.70
C SER A 168 -19.32 -0.95 -25.06
N SER A 169 -18.70 -1.82 -25.87
CA SER A 169 -17.33 -1.60 -26.34
C SER A 169 -17.19 -0.26 -27.08
N ASP A 170 -18.21 0.17 -27.81
CA ASP A 170 -18.21 1.46 -28.52
C ASP A 170 -18.17 2.68 -27.58
N GLU A 171 -18.61 2.51 -26.32
CA GLU A 171 -18.57 3.59 -25.33
C GLU A 171 -17.24 3.66 -24.59
N ILE A 172 -16.42 2.61 -24.66
CA ILE A 172 -15.05 2.62 -24.16
C ILE A 172 -14.27 3.50 -25.14
N VAL A 173 -13.96 4.73 -24.72
CA VAL A 173 -13.06 5.63 -25.46
C VAL A 173 -11.83 4.82 -25.84
N ASP A 174 -11.47 4.84 -27.14
CA ASP A 174 -10.38 4.05 -27.71
C ASP A 174 -9.11 4.21 -26.88
N SER A 175 -8.96 3.29 -25.92
CA SER A 175 -7.95 3.34 -24.88
C SER A 175 -6.61 2.96 -25.48
N GLN A 176 -6.59 2.46 -26.73
CA GLN A 176 -5.37 2.19 -27.45
C GLN A 176 -4.50 3.43 -27.56
N SER A 177 -5.10 4.59 -27.89
CA SER A 177 -4.36 5.86 -27.94
C SER A 177 -3.75 6.25 -26.59
N LEU A 178 -4.44 5.97 -25.48
CA LEU A 178 -3.96 6.22 -24.12
C LEU A 178 -2.91 5.19 -23.69
N VAL A 179 -3.06 3.93 -24.08
CA VAL A 179 -2.12 2.84 -23.81
C VAL A 179 -0.81 3.08 -24.56
N ASP A 180 -0.89 3.49 -25.82
CA ASP A 180 0.26 3.86 -26.65
C ASP A 180 0.99 5.08 -26.03
N GLU A 181 0.23 6.07 -25.56
CA GLU A 181 0.76 7.24 -24.85
C GLU A 181 1.44 6.86 -23.51
N ILE A 182 0.82 5.98 -22.72
CA ILE A 182 1.40 5.46 -21.46
C ILE A 182 2.69 4.69 -21.75
N SER A 183 2.70 3.85 -22.79
CA SER A 183 3.91 3.11 -23.20
C SER A 183 5.03 4.09 -23.57
N ARG A 184 4.73 5.09 -24.41
CA ARG A 184 5.68 6.13 -24.82
C ARG A 184 6.22 6.90 -23.60
N LEU A 185 5.34 7.36 -22.72
CA LEU A 185 5.72 8.08 -21.50
C LEU A 185 6.54 7.21 -20.56
N THR A 186 6.26 5.91 -20.48
CA THR A 186 7.04 4.97 -19.65
C THR A 186 8.44 4.79 -20.21
N ASP A 187 8.58 4.64 -21.54
CA ASP A 187 9.88 4.54 -22.21
C ASP A 187 10.68 5.84 -22.06
N GLU A 188 10.03 6.99 -22.24
CA GLU A 188 10.65 8.30 -22.04
C GLU A 188 11.09 8.48 -20.58
N ASN A 189 10.26 8.11 -19.61
CA ASN A 189 10.60 8.18 -18.19
C ASN A 189 11.82 7.30 -17.86
N ASN A 190 11.87 6.09 -18.42
CA ASN A 190 13.01 5.19 -18.26
C ASN A 190 14.29 5.77 -18.87
N SER A 191 14.20 6.34 -20.08
CA SER A 191 15.33 7.01 -20.74
C SER A 191 15.83 8.20 -19.92
N LEU A 192 14.92 9.08 -19.48
CA LEU A 192 15.26 10.24 -18.65
C LEU A 192 15.88 9.82 -17.31
N ARG A 193 15.35 8.78 -16.64
CA ARG A 193 15.95 8.24 -15.42
C ARG A 193 17.36 7.70 -15.66
N GLN A 194 17.59 7.05 -16.80
CA GLN A 194 18.91 6.56 -17.16
C GLN A 194 19.88 7.71 -17.48
N GLU A 195 19.44 8.72 -18.22
CA GLU A 195 20.22 9.94 -18.48
C GLU A 195 20.56 10.68 -17.18
N LEU A 196 19.60 10.80 -16.27
CA LEU A 196 19.77 11.45 -14.98
C LEU A 196 20.75 10.67 -14.11
N SER A 197 20.63 9.34 -14.05
CA SER A 197 21.62 8.47 -13.39
C SER A 197 23.01 8.60 -14.00
N ASN A 198 23.12 8.68 -15.33
CA ASN A 198 24.40 8.88 -16.02
C ASN A 198 24.99 10.27 -15.76
N ALA A 199 24.15 11.31 -15.68
CA ALA A 199 24.56 12.67 -15.35
C ALA A 199 25.01 12.76 -13.89
N GLU A 200 24.28 12.15 -12.96
CA GLU A 200 24.67 12.01 -11.55
C GLU A 200 25.97 11.21 -11.40
N ALA A 201 26.19 10.16 -12.19
CA ALA A 201 27.45 9.43 -12.23
C ALA A 201 28.62 10.27 -12.78
N LYS A 202 28.34 11.21 -13.70
CA LYS A 202 29.34 12.18 -14.20
C LYS A 202 29.61 13.30 -13.20
N ILE A 203 28.61 13.73 -12.43
CA ILE A 203 28.72 14.76 -11.39
C ILE A 203 29.34 14.19 -10.10
N SER A 204 29.06 12.93 -9.76
CA SER A 204 29.61 12.23 -8.59
C SER A 204 31.01 11.65 -8.82
N LYS A 205 31.56 11.71 -10.04
CA LYS A 205 33.01 11.63 -10.22
C LYS A 205 33.59 12.94 -9.73
N PRO A 206 34.29 12.99 -8.57
CA PRO A 206 35.01 14.20 -8.22
C PRO A 206 35.98 14.46 -9.36
N ALA A 207 36.04 15.71 -9.82
CA ALA A 207 37.07 16.16 -10.72
C ALA A 207 38.41 15.61 -10.22
N LYS A 208 39.15 14.92 -11.10
CA LYS A 208 40.56 14.55 -10.86
C LYS A 208 41.41 15.82 -10.81
N THR A 209 41.16 16.71 -9.85
CA THR A 209 42.28 17.37 -9.18
C THR A 209 43.00 16.22 -8.49
N SER A 210 44.23 15.92 -8.91
CA SER A 210 44.94 14.75 -8.37
C SER A 210 44.84 14.80 -6.84
N THR A 211 44.39 13.73 -6.19
CA THR A 211 44.24 13.67 -4.72
C THR A 211 45.53 14.12 -4.02
N SER A 212 46.69 13.95 -4.68
CA SER A 212 47.98 14.49 -4.25
C SER A 212 48.01 16.02 -4.14
N SER A 213 47.47 16.76 -5.12
CA SER A 213 47.47 18.23 -5.14
C SER A 213 46.67 18.82 -3.97
N ALA A 214 45.48 18.30 -3.69
CA ALA A 214 44.63 18.79 -2.60
C ALA A 214 45.23 18.45 -1.21
N LEU A 215 45.90 17.30 -1.09
CA LEU A 215 46.63 16.94 0.12
C LEU A 215 47.88 17.80 0.30
N GLU A 216 48.61 18.11 -0.77
CA GLU A 216 49.78 19.00 -0.76
C GLU A 216 49.41 20.43 -0.33
N GLU A 217 48.34 20.99 -0.88
CA GLU A 217 47.81 22.30 -0.43
C GLU A 217 47.46 22.29 1.07
N THR A 218 46.81 21.22 1.53
CA THR A 218 46.50 21.07 2.96
C THR A 218 47.78 21.00 3.80
N LEU A 219 48.83 20.30 3.35
CA LEU A 219 50.10 20.25 4.05
C LEU A 219 50.78 21.62 4.15
N GLU A 220 50.81 22.40 3.07
CA GLU A 220 51.41 23.74 3.09
C GLU A 220 50.67 24.68 4.05
N ILE A 221 49.34 24.60 4.11
CA ILE A 221 48.55 25.35 5.07
C ILE A 221 48.89 24.93 6.52
N LEU A 222 48.94 23.62 6.81
CA LEU A 222 49.26 23.15 8.16
C LEU A 222 50.70 23.50 8.60
N LYS A 223 51.66 23.58 7.66
CA LYS A 223 53.02 24.05 7.94
C LYS A 223 53.05 25.54 8.29
N ALA A 224 52.22 26.34 7.63
CA ALA A 224 52.19 27.79 7.82
C ALA A 224 51.49 28.21 9.13
N ILE A 225 50.65 27.36 9.71
CA ILE A 225 49.95 27.65 10.96
C ILE A 225 50.88 27.37 12.15
N GLU A 226 51.35 28.43 12.81
CA GLU A 226 52.07 28.33 14.08
C GLU A 226 51.11 28.05 15.26
N VAL A 227 51.56 27.19 16.17
CA VAL A 227 50.90 26.88 17.43
C VAL A 227 51.89 27.03 18.56
N LYS A 228 51.48 27.74 19.62
CA LYS A 228 52.25 27.90 20.85
C LYS A 228 51.94 26.75 21.80
N ILE A 229 52.97 26.03 22.22
CA ILE A 229 52.90 25.03 23.28
C ILE A 229 53.20 25.75 24.60
N PRO A 230 52.24 25.78 25.55
CA PRO A 230 52.44 26.42 26.84
C PRO A 230 53.48 25.68 27.71
N GLU A 231 54.13 26.43 28.60
CA GLU A 231 55.23 26.01 29.48
C GLU A 231 54.91 24.76 30.32
N ASN A 232 53.65 24.59 30.70
CA ASN A 232 53.19 23.45 31.50
C ASN A 232 53.16 22.12 30.73
N LEU A 233 53.40 22.14 29.42
CA LEU A 233 53.46 20.97 28.55
C LEU A 233 54.87 20.70 28.01
N THR A 234 55.86 21.51 28.39
CA THR A 234 57.25 21.35 27.99
C THR A 234 58.10 20.90 29.17
N GLU A 235 59.06 20.02 28.92
CA GLU A 235 59.91 19.43 29.97
C GLU A 235 60.86 20.46 30.62
N ASP A 236 61.21 21.50 29.88
CA ASP A 236 62.07 22.62 30.30
C ASP A 236 61.30 23.82 30.85
N GLY A 237 59.96 23.75 30.90
CA GLY A 237 59.11 24.82 31.44
C GLY A 237 59.14 26.10 30.62
N GLN A 238 59.49 26.04 29.33
CA GLN A 238 59.53 27.19 28.43
C GLN A 238 58.47 27.10 27.33
N GLU A 239 57.88 28.23 26.94
CA GLU A 239 56.95 28.31 25.82
C GLU A 239 57.69 27.95 24.52
N ARG A 240 57.16 27.00 23.76
CA ARG A 240 57.72 26.60 22.47
C ARG A 240 56.74 26.88 21.34
N LYS A 241 57.25 27.26 20.18
CA LYS A 241 56.46 27.36 18.94
C LYS A 241 56.73 26.14 18.08
N THR A 242 55.68 25.62 17.47
CA THR A 242 55.72 24.51 16.51
C THR A 242 54.65 24.77 15.44
N THR A 243 54.65 23.98 14.37
CA THR A 243 53.60 24.07 13.35
C THR A 243 52.42 23.15 13.67
N LEU A 244 51.24 23.47 13.16
CA LEU A 244 50.07 22.61 13.28
C LEU A 244 50.32 21.23 12.63
N LEU A 245 51.12 21.19 11.56
CA LEU A 245 51.55 19.93 10.92
C LEU A 245 52.38 19.05 11.87
N GLU A 246 53.33 19.63 12.59
CA GLU A 246 54.20 18.89 13.52
C GLU A 246 53.40 18.31 14.70
N ILE A 247 52.44 19.07 15.24
CA ILE A 247 51.54 18.55 16.26
C ILE A 247 50.67 17.43 15.68
N PHE A 248 50.12 17.63 14.48
CA PHE A 248 49.28 16.61 13.82
C PHE A 248 50.01 15.29 13.59
N LYS A 249 51.30 15.35 13.22
CA LYS A 249 52.16 14.16 13.07
C LYS A 249 52.52 13.52 14.40
N SER A 250 53.01 14.30 15.35
CA SER A 250 53.51 13.79 16.63
C SER A 250 52.41 13.23 17.53
N GLN A 251 51.19 13.76 17.41
CA GLN A 251 50.02 13.35 18.20
C GLN A 251 49.01 12.54 17.38
N LYS A 252 49.46 11.90 16.28
CA LYS A 252 48.58 11.17 15.35
C LYS A 252 47.73 10.11 16.04
N GLU A 253 48.29 9.38 16.99
CA GLU A 253 47.57 8.37 17.78
C GLU A 253 46.42 8.99 18.58
N SER A 254 46.68 10.09 19.29
CA SER A 254 45.68 10.84 20.05
C SER A 254 44.52 11.33 19.18
N PHE A 255 44.79 11.73 17.94
CA PHE A 255 43.74 12.17 17.00
C PHE A 255 42.95 10.99 16.40
N ILE A 256 43.60 9.85 16.15
CA ILE A 256 42.94 8.62 15.69
C ILE A 256 42.02 8.06 16.80
N THR A 257 42.53 7.94 18.03
CA THR A 257 41.72 7.53 19.19
C THR A 257 40.76 8.62 19.65
N GLY A 258 40.95 9.85 19.16
CA GLY A 258 40.16 11.03 19.44
C GLY A 258 40.52 11.72 20.76
N VAL A 259 40.38 13.05 20.75
CA VAL A 259 40.67 13.93 21.88
C VAL A 259 39.36 14.40 22.51
N THR A 260 39.34 14.58 23.83
CA THR A 260 38.09 14.86 24.56
C THR A 260 38.24 16.05 25.50
N ASN A 261 37.13 16.69 25.86
CA ASN A 261 37.10 17.76 26.88
C ASN A 261 36.67 17.27 28.26
N LYS A 262 36.95 16.01 28.60
CA LYS A 262 36.63 15.45 29.91
C LYS A 262 37.35 16.25 31.02
N ALA A 263 36.63 16.60 32.09
CA ALA A 263 37.12 17.48 33.16
C ALA A 263 38.41 16.99 33.86
N ASN A 264 38.64 15.67 33.92
CA ASN A 264 39.86 15.07 34.46
C ASN A 264 40.87 14.67 33.37
N GLY A 265 40.77 15.26 32.18
CA GLY A 265 41.77 15.08 31.13
C GLY A 265 43.09 15.75 31.53
N GLY A 266 44.22 15.09 31.24
CA GLY A 266 45.54 15.70 31.45
C GLY A 266 45.69 17.00 30.64
N ALA A 267 46.58 17.89 31.07
CA ALA A 267 46.79 19.19 30.44
C ALA A 267 47.06 19.09 28.92
N ALA A 268 47.77 18.05 28.49
CA ALA A 268 48.03 17.77 27.08
C ALA A 268 46.74 17.47 26.29
N MET A 269 45.83 16.68 26.86
CA MET A 269 44.57 16.33 26.20
C MET A 269 43.65 17.55 26.05
N SER A 270 43.58 18.38 27.09
CA SER A 270 42.86 19.66 27.04
C SER A 270 43.46 20.61 26.02
N PHE A 271 44.79 20.69 25.92
CA PHE A 271 45.46 21.49 24.90
C PHE A 271 45.12 21.01 23.49
N LEU A 272 45.20 19.70 23.23
CA LEU A 272 44.83 19.14 21.94
C LEU A 272 43.37 19.40 21.60
N TYR A 273 42.44 19.23 22.55
CA TYR A 273 41.02 19.43 22.30
C TYR A 273 40.66 20.91 22.06
N TYR A 274 41.18 21.84 22.86
CA TYR A 274 40.75 23.24 22.82
C TYR A 274 41.55 24.11 21.86
N ASN A 275 42.83 23.78 21.61
CA ASN A 275 43.74 24.67 20.85
C ASN A 275 44.15 24.09 19.49
N VAL A 276 44.20 22.76 19.36
CA VAL A 276 44.74 22.10 18.16
C VAL A 276 43.63 21.52 17.28
N ALA A 277 42.78 20.67 17.84
CA ALA A 277 41.72 19.97 17.12
C ALA A 277 40.72 20.90 16.40
N PRO A 278 40.33 22.07 16.94
CA PRO A 278 39.47 23.01 16.22
C PRO A 278 40.14 23.59 14.98
N LYS A 279 41.46 23.82 15.01
CA LYS A 279 42.22 24.29 13.83
C LYS A 279 42.28 23.22 12.74
N LEU A 280 42.44 21.95 13.13
CA LEU A 280 42.38 20.81 12.21
C LEU A 280 40.97 20.58 11.65
N GLN A 281 39.93 20.81 12.45
CA GLN A 281 38.53 20.72 12.05
C GLN A 281 38.19 21.72 10.92
N ILE A 282 38.74 22.94 10.95
CA ILE A 282 38.53 23.94 9.88
C ILE A 282 38.97 23.40 8.51
N HIS A 283 40.02 22.59 8.47
CA HIS A 283 40.53 21.98 7.24
C HIS A 283 39.88 20.63 6.91
N GLY A 284 38.82 20.26 7.63
CA GLY A 284 38.07 19.02 7.46
C GLY A 284 38.82 17.77 7.92
N LEU A 285 39.86 17.90 8.75
CA LEU A 285 40.67 16.78 9.23
C LEU A 285 40.12 16.16 10.51
N MET A 286 39.25 16.87 11.22
CA MET A 286 38.60 16.40 12.45
C MET A 286 37.11 16.72 12.45
N VAL A 287 36.33 15.96 13.20
CA VAL A 287 34.88 16.13 13.37
C VAL A 287 34.49 16.04 14.84
N ASN A 288 33.53 16.88 15.26
CA ASN A 288 33.03 16.91 16.63
C ASN A 288 31.90 15.87 16.78
N GLU A 289 32.11 14.92 17.66
CA GLU A 289 31.19 13.83 17.97
C GLU A 289 30.67 13.96 19.40
N LYS A 290 29.38 13.64 19.57
CA LYS A 290 28.77 13.46 20.89
C LYS A 290 29.03 12.02 21.33
N VAL A 291 29.61 11.84 22.51
CA VAL A 291 29.77 10.51 23.10
C VAL A 291 28.52 10.16 23.90
N ALA A 292 27.95 8.97 23.65
CA ALA A 292 26.73 8.52 24.30
C ALA A 292 26.95 8.31 25.81
N GLY A 293 25.99 8.75 26.63
CA GLY A 293 25.99 8.50 28.07
C GLY A 293 26.95 9.37 28.90
N VAL A 294 27.64 10.35 28.29
CA VAL A 294 28.59 11.23 28.98
C VAL A 294 28.39 12.71 28.61
N MET A 295 28.79 13.60 29.53
CA MET A 295 28.63 15.06 29.40
C MET A 295 29.74 15.74 28.57
N TRP A 296 30.75 15.00 28.14
CA TRP A 296 31.89 15.51 27.38
C TRP A 296 31.77 15.16 25.89
N ARG A 297 32.49 15.89 25.04
CA ARG A 297 32.55 15.74 23.58
C ARG A 297 33.90 15.18 23.16
N ARG A 298 33.92 14.56 21.98
CA ARG A 298 35.13 14.01 21.36
C ARG A 298 35.34 14.66 19.99
N LEU A 299 36.56 15.05 19.69
CA LEU A 299 36.98 15.37 18.33
C LEU A 299 37.75 14.17 17.79
N SER A 300 37.23 13.53 16.75
CA SER A 300 37.83 12.37 16.08
C SER A 300 38.38 12.78 14.71
N ILE A 301 39.33 12.02 14.19
CA ILE A 301 39.87 12.22 12.84
C ILE A 301 38.82 11.83 11.78
N THR A 302 38.74 12.59 10.69
CA THR A 302 37.90 12.26 9.53
C THR A 302 38.62 11.34 8.54
N GLN A 303 37.90 10.81 7.55
CA GLN A 303 38.50 10.09 6.43
C GLN A 303 39.59 10.90 5.72
N LYS A 304 39.36 12.21 5.50
CA LYS A 304 40.35 13.13 4.93
C LYS A 304 41.61 13.25 5.81
N GLY A 305 41.44 13.27 7.12
CA GLY A 305 42.56 13.28 8.08
C GLY A 305 43.39 12.00 8.01
N VAL A 306 42.75 10.84 7.93
CA VAL A 306 43.42 9.55 7.78
C VAL A 306 44.20 9.47 6.47
N GLU A 307 43.61 9.93 5.36
CA GLU A 307 44.28 9.99 4.06
C GLU A 307 45.52 10.90 4.07
N LEU A 308 45.44 12.05 4.75
CA LEU A 308 46.57 12.95 4.92
C LEU A 308 47.70 12.32 5.75
N LEU A 309 47.38 11.60 6.83
CA LEU A 309 48.38 10.86 7.62
C LEU A 309 49.02 9.73 6.82
N ALA A 310 48.24 8.94 6.09
CA ALA A 310 48.76 7.88 5.22
C ALA A 310 49.68 8.45 4.12
N TYR A 311 49.33 9.60 3.55
CA TYR A 311 50.16 10.32 2.60
C TYR A 311 51.49 10.81 3.21
N LEU A 312 51.46 11.30 4.46
CA LEU A 312 52.65 11.69 5.20
C LEU A 312 53.57 10.51 5.52
N ASP A 313 53.02 9.39 5.99
CA ASP A 313 53.77 8.16 6.28
C ASP A 313 54.42 7.60 4.99
N LYS A 314 53.71 7.66 3.85
CA LYS A 314 54.29 7.30 2.54
C LYS A 314 55.44 8.21 2.14
N LYS A 315 55.32 9.53 2.37
CA LYS A 315 56.37 10.51 2.07
C LYS A 315 57.61 10.38 2.96
N SER A 316 57.47 9.94 4.21
CA SER A 316 58.64 9.66 5.07
C SER A 316 59.39 8.41 4.62
N LEU A 317 58.67 7.32 4.28
CA LEU A 317 59.29 6.08 3.81
C LEU A 317 60.09 6.27 2.51
N GLN A 318 59.60 7.12 1.59
CA GLN A 318 60.31 7.44 0.34
C GLN A 318 61.55 8.33 0.52
N LYS A 319 61.73 8.96 1.68
CA LYS A 319 62.92 9.76 2.00
C LYS A 319 64.05 8.95 2.64
N ASP A 320 63.74 7.79 3.22
CA ASP A 320 64.70 6.93 3.89
C ASP A 320 65.38 5.92 2.92
N ASP A 321 64.87 5.80 1.69
CA ASP A 321 65.39 4.94 0.62
C ASP A 321 66.35 5.66 -0.36
N ASN A 322 66.79 6.89 -0.05
CA ASN A 322 67.63 7.74 -0.90
C ASN A 322 68.75 8.41 -0.09
#